data_AF-A0A3M0YWU7-F1
#
_entry.id   AF-A0A3M0YWU7-F1
#
_cell.length_a   1.000
_cell.length_b   1.000
_cell.length_c   1.000
_cell.angle_alpha   90.00
_cell.angle_beta   90.00
_cell.angle_gamma   90.00
#
_symmetry.space_group_name_H-M   'P 1'
#
loop_
_entity.id
_entity.type
_entity.pdbx_description
1 polymer ?
#
loop_
_entity_poly.entity_id
_entity_poly.type
_entity_poly.pdbx_seq_one_letter_code
_entity_poly.pdbx_strand_id
1 'polypeptide(L)'
;PEVARQVIAQFPNVRKVAITLRESISANHNNWGAMLYDAGNDQAFFAPLDESGNYCPYQIRNIVDRVGGGDAFAGGLIFALTTPELAEPQTALRYAVAASCLKHSIKGDFNYSSRSEVEKLMAGSGSGRVVR
;
A
#
# COMPACT_ATOMS: atom_id res chain seq x y z
N PRO A 1 8.33 -13.50 3.15
CA PRO A 1 9.21 -12.44 3.70
C PRO A 1 10.73 -12.74 3.69
N GLU A 2 11.20 -13.83 3.08
CA GLU A 2 12.63 -14.21 3.08
C GLU A 2 13.56 -13.16 2.47
N VAL A 3 13.17 -12.56 1.35
CA VAL A 3 13.92 -11.46 0.72
C VAL A 3 14.07 -10.27 1.68
N ALA A 4 13.03 -9.92 2.43
CA ALA A 4 13.10 -8.85 3.40
C ALA A 4 14.08 -9.19 4.55
N ARG A 5 14.10 -10.45 5.02
CA ARG A 5 15.09 -10.91 6.01
C ARG A 5 16.52 -10.80 5.50
N GLN A 6 16.75 -11.15 4.23
CA GLN A 6 18.08 -11.01 3.62
C GLN A 6 18.53 -9.55 3.55
N VAL A 7 17.62 -8.62 3.22
CA VAL A 7 17.91 -7.18 3.24
C VAL A 7 18.31 -6.72 4.64
N ILE A 8 17.57 -7.11 5.68
CA ILE A 8 17.92 -6.79 7.06
C ILE A 8 19.28 -7.37 7.48
N ALA A 9 19.58 -8.60 7.07
CA ALA A 9 20.85 -9.24 7.37
C ALA A 9 22.04 -8.52 6.72
N GLN A 10 21.85 -7.97 5.51
CA GLN A 10 22.88 -7.19 4.81
C GLN A 10 23.01 -5.76 5.35
N PHE A 11 21.91 -5.18 5.84
CA PHE A 11 21.85 -3.81 6.34
C PHE A 11 21.25 -3.76 7.76
N PRO A 12 22.05 -4.05 8.81
CA PRO A 12 21.56 -4.19 10.18
C PRO A 12 20.93 -2.93 10.80
N ASN A 13 21.17 -1.76 10.20
CA ASN A 13 20.57 -0.49 10.59
C ASN A 13 19.14 -0.30 10.05
N VAL A 14 18.71 -1.09 9.07
CA VAL A 14 17.33 -1.10 8.58
C VAL A 14 16.45 -1.83 9.58
N ARG A 15 15.30 -1.25 9.93
CA ARG A 15 14.35 -1.85 10.89
C ARG A 15 13.07 -2.37 10.22
N LYS A 16 12.71 -1.79 9.08
CA LYS A 16 11.48 -2.09 8.35
C LYS A 16 11.79 -2.17 6.86
N VAL A 17 11.22 -3.17 6.18
CA VAL A 17 11.35 -3.36 4.74
C VAL A 17 9.95 -3.47 4.15
N ALA A 18 9.59 -2.52 3.29
CA ALA A 18 8.33 -2.56 2.55
C ALA A 18 8.58 -2.98 1.10
N ILE A 19 7.72 -3.86 0.57
CA ILE A 19 7.80 -4.36 -0.81
C ILE A 19 6.41 -4.27 -1.41
N THR A 20 6.27 -3.56 -2.54
CA THR A 20 5.02 -3.57 -3.30
C THR A 20 4.86 -4.89 -4.03
N LEU A 21 3.65 -5.43 -3.98
CA LEU A 21 3.25 -6.67 -4.63
C LEU A 21 2.37 -6.29 -5.82
N ARG A 22 3.00 -6.15 -6.97
CA ARG A 22 2.35 -5.74 -8.22
C ARG A 22 2.28 -6.93 -9.18
N GLU A 23 1.07 -7.32 -9.55
CA GLU A 23 0.86 -8.30 -10.62
C GLU A 23 0.32 -7.57 -11.85
N SER A 24 1.11 -7.56 -12.93
CA SER A 24 0.77 -6.88 -14.17
C SER A 24 0.01 -7.82 -15.10
N ILE A 25 -1.31 -7.69 -15.19
CA ILE A 25 -2.13 -8.53 -16.07
C ILE A 25 -2.19 -7.90 -17.47
N SER A 26 -2.40 -6.59 -17.56
CA SER A 26 -2.31 -5.81 -18.81
C SER A 26 -1.94 -4.36 -18.52
N ALA A 27 -1.80 -3.53 -19.57
CA ALA A 27 -1.53 -2.10 -19.40
C ALA A 27 -2.57 -1.39 -18.50
N ASN A 28 -3.84 -1.84 -18.55
CA ASN A 28 -4.96 -1.22 -17.84
C ASN A 28 -5.40 -2.02 -16.61
N HIS A 29 -4.87 -3.24 -16.40
CA HIS A 29 -5.28 -4.14 -15.32
C HIS A 29 -4.06 -4.61 -14.51
N ASN A 30 -3.97 -4.17 -13.26
CA ASN A 30 -2.99 -4.67 -12.30
C ASN A 30 -3.69 -5.11 -11.01
N ASN A 31 -3.12 -6.13 -10.35
CA ASN A 31 -3.36 -6.35 -8.94
C ASN A 31 -2.33 -5.57 -8.12
N TRP A 32 -2.78 -4.87 -7.09
CA TRP A 32 -1.95 -4.00 -6.28
C TRP A 32 -2.08 -4.32 -4.78
N GLY A 33 -0.95 -4.61 -4.15
CA GLY A 33 -0.83 -4.69 -2.70
C GLY A 33 0.61 -4.46 -2.26
N ALA A 34 0.90 -4.75 -1.00
CA ALA A 34 2.24 -4.68 -0.47
C ALA A 34 2.43 -5.58 0.76
N MET A 35 3.68 -5.78 1.12
CA MET A 35 4.13 -6.38 2.36
C MET A 35 4.99 -5.38 3.13
N LEU A 36 4.83 -5.31 4.45
CA LEU A 36 5.75 -4.62 5.37
C LEU A 36 6.34 -5.65 6.32
N TYR A 37 7.65 -5.76 6.34
CA TYR A 37 8.37 -6.60 7.29
C TYR A 37 8.96 -5.73 8.40
N ASP A 38 8.65 -6.04 9.65
CA ASP A 38 9.22 -5.42 10.84
C ASP A 38 10.27 -6.35 11.45
N ALA A 39 11.54 -5.95 11.36
CA ALA A 39 12.66 -6.73 11.88
C ALA A 39 12.67 -6.82 13.41
N GLY A 40 12.08 -5.84 14.11
CA GLY A 40 12.05 -5.83 15.57
C GLY A 40 11.22 -6.97 16.16
N ASN A 41 10.19 -7.41 15.42
CA ASN A 41 9.26 -8.46 15.85
C ASN A 41 9.33 -9.72 14.97
N ASP A 42 10.23 -9.78 13.98
CA ASP A 42 10.26 -10.80 12.91
C ASP A 42 8.86 -11.04 12.29
N GLN A 43 8.11 -9.96 12.07
CA GLN A 43 6.72 -10.03 11.64
C GLN A 43 6.53 -9.43 10.25
N ALA A 44 5.77 -10.12 9.40
CA ALA A 44 5.36 -9.63 8.10
C ALA A 44 3.86 -9.30 8.10
N PHE A 45 3.54 -8.11 7.61
CA PHE A 45 2.20 -7.59 7.41
C PHE A 45 1.90 -7.53 5.92
N PHE A 46 0.64 -7.72 5.54
CA PHE A 46 0.19 -7.68 4.15
C PHE A 46 -1.03 -6.78 4.02
N ALA A 47 -1.13 -6.04 2.92
CA ALA A 47 -2.32 -5.26 2.61
C ALA A 47 -2.57 -5.18 1.10
N PRO A 48 -3.83 -5.16 0.65
CA PRO A 48 -5.06 -5.22 1.46
C PRO A 48 -5.37 -6.63 1.97
N LEU A 49 -6.29 -6.72 2.93
CA LEU A 49 -6.82 -7.97 3.44
C LEU A 49 -8.33 -8.04 3.17
N ASP A 50 -8.87 -9.24 2.99
CA ASP A 50 -10.31 -9.50 2.95
C ASP A 50 -10.94 -9.48 4.36
N GLU A 51 -12.26 -9.70 4.44
CA GLU A 51 -13.01 -9.74 5.72
C GLU A 51 -12.54 -10.87 6.66
N SER A 52 -11.92 -11.91 6.10
CA SER A 52 -11.35 -13.04 6.86
C SER A 52 -9.88 -12.82 7.25
N GLY A 53 -9.30 -11.68 6.89
CA GLY A 53 -7.90 -11.34 7.18
C GLY A 53 -6.89 -11.95 6.20
N ASN A 54 -7.32 -12.53 5.08
CA ASN A 54 -6.42 -13.06 4.06
C ASN A 54 -5.99 -11.96 3.10
N TYR A 55 -4.76 -12.05 2.60
CA TYR A 55 -4.27 -11.11 1.60
C TYR A 55 -5.14 -11.13 0.33
N CYS A 56 -5.66 -9.96 -0.03
CA CYS A 56 -6.53 -9.78 -1.19
C CYS A 56 -6.17 -8.45 -1.88
N PRO A 57 -5.37 -8.47 -2.97
CA PRO A 57 -4.92 -7.26 -3.64
C PRO A 57 -6.06 -6.48 -4.28
N TYR A 58 -5.89 -5.15 -4.39
CA TYR A 58 -6.82 -4.33 -5.15
C TYR A 58 -6.72 -4.68 -6.63
N GLN A 59 -7.85 -5.01 -7.24
CA GLN A 59 -7.95 -5.24 -8.68
C GLN A 59 -8.18 -3.91 -9.39
N ILE A 60 -7.10 -3.26 -9.82
CA ILE A 60 -7.17 -1.98 -10.54
C ILE A 60 -7.41 -2.29 -12.00
N ARG A 61 -8.68 -2.30 -12.42
CA ARG A 61 -9.10 -2.68 -13.79
C ARG A 61 -9.10 -1.52 -14.80
N ASN A 62 -9.03 -0.28 -14.31
CA ASN A 62 -9.04 0.94 -15.12
C ASN A 62 -7.92 1.88 -14.68
N ILE A 63 -6.69 1.58 -15.12
CA ILE A 63 -5.54 2.45 -14.83
C ILE A 63 -5.58 3.67 -15.76
N VAL A 64 -5.52 4.87 -15.16
CA VAL A 64 -5.36 6.15 -15.87
C VAL A 64 -3.89 6.41 -16.13
N ASP A 65 -3.05 6.23 -15.10
CA ASP A 65 -1.59 6.36 -15.20
C ASP A 65 -0.92 5.53 -14.10
N ARG A 66 0.20 4.90 -14.42
CA ARG A 66 0.99 4.05 -13.51
C ARG A 66 2.14 4.79 -12.85
N VAL A 67 2.55 5.92 -13.42
CA VAL A 67 3.74 6.64 -12.94
C VAL A 67 3.45 7.23 -11.57
N GLY A 68 4.45 7.21 -10.68
CA GLY A 68 4.33 7.69 -9.30
C GLY A 68 3.61 6.75 -8.33
N GLY A 69 3.16 5.56 -8.75
CA GLY A 69 2.51 4.60 -7.84
C GLY A 69 3.42 4.17 -6.69
N GLY A 70 4.70 3.93 -6.96
CA GLY A 70 5.71 3.61 -5.94
C GLY A 70 5.99 4.77 -5.00
N ASP A 71 6.10 5.99 -5.53
CA ASP A 71 6.33 7.20 -4.73
C ASP A 71 5.13 7.53 -3.84
N ALA A 72 3.91 7.35 -4.36
CA ALA A 72 2.68 7.46 -3.60
C ALA A 72 2.61 6.43 -2.46
N PHE A 73 3.08 5.20 -2.70
CA PHE A 73 3.19 4.17 -1.67
C PHE A 73 4.21 4.58 -0.59
N ALA A 74 5.42 4.96 -0.99
CA ALA A 74 6.48 5.35 -0.05
C ALA A 74 6.08 6.57 0.79
N GLY A 75 5.54 7.62 0.15
CA GLY A 75 5.04 8.81 0.83
C GLY A 75 3.88 8.50 1.78
N GLY A 76 2.93 7.67 1.34
CA GLY A 76 1.82 7.22 2.19
C GLY A 76 2.28 6.41 3.40
N LEU A 77 3.28 5.54 3.22
CA LEU A 77 3.83 4.73 4.31
C LEU A 77 4.59 5.59 5.33
N ILE A 78 5.43 6.52 4.88
CA ILE A 78 6.15 7.45 5.76
C ILE A 78 5.15 8.31 6.54
N PHE A 79 4.16 8.87 5.86
CA PHE A 79 3.11 9.67 6.50
C PHE A 79 2.39 8.86 7.58
N ALA A 80 1.96 7.64 7.27
CA ALA A 80 1.21 6.83 8.23
C ALA A 80 2.06 6.39 9.42
N LEU A 81 3.31 5.96 9.21
CA LEU A 81 4.24 5.57 10.27
C LEU A 81 4.65 6.73 11.21
N THR A 82 4.52 7.98 10.73
CA THR A 82 4.84 9.19 11.52
C THR A 82 3.60 9.88 12.08
N THR A 83 2.40 9.34 11.82
CA THR A 83 1.12 9.85 12.29
C THR A 83 0.60 8.93 13.41
N PRO A 84 0.51 9.39 14.67
CA PRO A 84 0.25 8.53 15.83
C PRO A 84 -0.96 7.60 15.68
N GLU A 85 -2.06 8.10 15.12
CA GLU A 85 -3.30 7.34 14.91
C GLU A 85 -3.24 6.31 13.77
N LEU A 86 -2.20 6.33 12.93
CA LEU A 86 -1.98 5.40 11.82
C LEU A 86 -0.71 4.55 11.99
N ALA A 87 0.10 4.81 13.01
CA ALA A 87 1.48 4.31 13.10
C ALA A 87 1.60 2.80 13.37
N GLU A 88 0.50 2.12 13.73
CA GLU A 88 0.49 0.67 13.85
C GLU A 88 0.83 0.02 12.49
N PRO A 89 1.79 -0.94 12.42
CA PRO A 89 2.34 -1.43 11.15
C PRO A 89 1.32 -1.91 10.12
N GLN A 90 0.30 -2.68 10.53
CA GLN A 90 -0.74 -3.17 9.63
C GLN A 90 -1.58 -2.00 9.09
N THR A 91 -1.96 -1.06 9.96
CA THR A 91 -2.72 0.15 9.63
C THR A 91 -1.93 1.06 8.68
N ALA A 92 -0.65 1.31 8.96
CA ALA A 92 0.23 2.10 8.12
C ALA A 92 0.39 1.51 6.72
N LEU A 93 0.55 0.18 6.64
CA LEU A 93 0.62 -0.53 5.36
C LEU A 93 -0.69 -0.41 4.57
N ARG A 94 -1.85 -0.57 5.23
CA ARG A 94 -3.16 -0.40 4.59
C ARG A 94 -3.33 1.01 4.02
N TYR A 95 -2.93 2.04 4.77
CA TYR A 95 -2.98 3.43 4.31
C TYR A 95 -2.10 3.64 3.07
N ALA A 96 -0.85 3.17 3.11
CA ALA A 96 0.09 3.29 2.00
C ALA A 96 -0.39 2.61 0.71
N VAL A 97 -0.94 1.40 0.83
CA VAL A 97 -1.49 0.64 -0.31
C VAL A 97 -2.73 1.34 -0.87
N ALA A 98 -3.62 1.87 -0.03
CA ALA A 98 -4.78 2.63 -0.47
C ALA A 98 -4.37 3.93 -1.20
N ALA A 99 -3.42 4.70 -0.66
CA ALA A 99 -2.92 5.92 -1.29
C ALA A 99 -2.33 5.63 -2.67
N SER A 100 -1.51 4.59 -2.77
CA SER A 100 -0.91 4.16 -4.03
C SER A 100 -1.93 3.60 -5.02
N CYS A 101 -2.97 2.90 -4.54
CA CYS A 101 -4.07 2.44 -5.39
C CYS A 101 -4.80 3.63 -6.03
N LEU A 102 -5.15 4.66 -5.25
CA LEU A 102 -5.79 5.87 -5.78
C LEU A 102 -4.90 6.64 -6.77
N LYS A 103 -3.58 6.58 -6.61
CA LYS A 103 -2.65 7.20 -7.57
C LYS A 103 -2.82 6.66 -8.99
N HIS A 104 -3.25 5.40 -9.15
CA HIS A 104 -3.46 4.79 -10.46
C HIS A 104 -4.66 5.38 -11.23
N SER A 105 -5.54 6.14 -10.56
CA SER A 105 -6.63 6.88 -11.20
C SER A 105 -6.31 8.35 -11.48
N ILE A 106 -5.07 8.79 -11.27
CA ILE A 106 -4.63 10.18 -11.42
C ILE A 106 -3.53 10.25 -12.47
N LYS A 107 -3.66 11.16 -13.45
CA LYS A 107 -2.66 11.41 -14.50
C LYS A 107 -1.42 12.13 -13.95
N GLY A 108 -0.24 11.75 -14.43
CA GLY A 108 1.05 12.34 -14.02
C GLY A 108 1.58 11.71 -12.73
N ASP A 109 2.68 12.22 -12.19
CA ASP A 109 3.46 11.51 -11.16
C ASP A 109 2.94 11.71 -9.73
N PHE A 110 2.32 12.86 -9.45
CA PHE A 110 1.91 13.21 -8.09
C PHE A 110 0.59 12.56 -7.67
N ASN A 111 0.52 12.18 -6.39
CA ASN A 111 -0.73 11.77 -5.77
C ASN A 111 -1.45 12.98 -5.18
N TYR A 112 -2.65 13.29 -5.68
CA TYR A 112 -3.48 14.39 -5.20
C TYR A 112 -4.62 13.94 -4.26
N SER A 113 -4.68 12.66 -3.91
CA SER A 113 -5.69 12.15 -2.99
C SER A 113 -5.57 12.79 -1.61
N SER A 114 -6.70 13.26 -1.09
CA SER A 114 -6.81 13.71 0.29
C SER A 114 -6.70 12.53 1.25
N ARG A 115 -6.26 12.81 2.49
CA ARG A 115 -6.26 11.84 3.59
C ARG A 115 -7.61 11.12 3.73
N SER A 116 -8.70 11.87 3.62
CA SER A 116 -10.06 11.34 3.73
C SER A 116 -10.41 10.31 2.65
N GLU A 117 -9.95 10.50 1.41
CA GLU A 117 -10.18 9.55 0.33
C GLU A 117 -9.36 8.28 0.51
N VAL A 118 -8.11 8.42 0.97
CA VAL A 118 -7.25 7.29 1.31
C VAL A 118 -7.88 6.45 2.42
N GLU A 119 -8.31 7.08 3.52
CA GLU A 119 -8.94 6.40 4.65
C GLU A 119 -10.27 5.74 4.25
N LYS A 120 -11.07 6.36 3.38
CA LYS A 120 -12.30 5.77 2.84
C LYS A 120 -12.02 4.49 2.05
N LEU A 121 -11.03 4.50 1.15
CA LEU A 121 -10.64 3.30 0.41
C LEU A 121 -10.06 2.24 1.35
N MET A 122 -9.18 2.64 2.26
CA MET A 122 -8.57 1.79 3.28
C MET A 122 -9.61 1.04 4.11
N ALA A 123 -10.72 1.69 4.46
CA ALA A 123 -11.83 1.13 5.23
C ALA A 123 -12.72 0.13 4.44
N GLY A 124 -12.41 -0.16 3.17
CA GLY A 124 -13.15 -1.14 2.37
C GLY A 124 -14.21 -0.55 1.46
N SER A 125 -14.19 0.77 1.19
CA SER A 125 -15.06 1.41 0.19
C SER A 125 -14.65 1.09 -1.27
N GLY A 126 -14.17 -0.13 -1.52
CA GLY A 126 -13.70 -0.58 -2.84
C GLY A 126 -14.80 -0.76 -3.89
N SER A 127 -16.09 -0.66 -3.53
CA SER A 127 -17.19 -0.86 -4.48
C SER A 127 -17.54 0.37 -5.32
N GLY A 128 -16.83 1.49 -5.19
CA GLY A 128 -17.04 2.67 -6.04
C GLY A 128 -18.45 3.27 -5.94
N ARG A 129 -19.26 2.88 -4.95
CA ARG A 129 -20.55 3.52 -4.68
C ARG A 129 -20.27 4.95 -4.27
N VAL A 130 -20.73 5.88 -5.10
CA VAL A 130 -20.71 7.32 -4.84
C VAL A 130 -21.36 7.56 -3.48
N VAL A 131 -20.56 7.95 -2.49
CA VAL A 131 -21.06 8.47 -1.23
C VAL A 131 -21.36 9.94 -1.48
N ARG A 132 -22.64 10.27 -1.68
CA ARG A 132 -23.15 11.64 -1.70
C ARG A 132 -23.53 12.08 -0.30
#